data_AF-A0AB36PEL0-F1
#
_entry.id   AF-A0AB36PEL0-F1
#
_cell.length_a   1.000
_cell.length_b   1.000
_cell.length_c   1.000
_cell.angle_alpha   90.00
_cell.angle_beta   90.00
_cell.angle_gamma   90.00
#
_symmetry.space_group_name_H-M   'P 1'
#
loop_
_entity.id
_entity.type
_entity.pdbx_description
1 polymer ?
#
loop_
_entity_poly.entity_id
_entity_poly.type
_entity_poly.pdbx_seq_one_letter_code
_entity_poly.pdbx_strand_id
1 'polypeptide(L)'
;MNRDSFYPAIACFPLLLMLAGCAPMHETRQALSQQTPAAQVDTALPTALKNGWPDSQWWLEYHDNQLTSLINNALQNAPDMQVAEQRI
;
A
#
# COMPACT_ATOMS: atom_id res chain seq x y z
N MET A 1 20.49 12.05 52.10
CA MET A 1 20.72 12.44 50.70
C MET A 1 20.79 11.19 49.85
N ASN A 2 19.97 11.08 48.79
CA ASN A 2 20.11 10.19 47.60
C ASN A 2 18.77 9.98 46.85
N ARG A 3 17.66 10.56 47.32
CA ARG A 3 16.34 10.38 46.69
C ARG A 3 16.19 11.18 45.39
N ASP A 4 16.96 12.25 45.23
CA ASP A 4 16.89 13.16 44.08
C ASP A 4 17.68 12.68 42.85
N SER A 5 18.63 11.74 43.04
CA SER A 5 19.46 11.19 41.95
C SER A 5 18.75 10.09 41.14
N PHE A 6 17.65 9.52 41.64
CA PHE A 6 16.87 8.50 40.94
C PHE A 6 15.79 9.07 40.02
N TYR A 7 15.39 10.33 40.22
CA TYR A 7 14.40 11.02 39.37
C TYR A 7 14.81 11.20 37.90
N PRO A 8 16.07 11.57 37.54
CA PRO A 8 16.44 11.70 36.13
C PRO A 8 16.54 10.34 35.43
N ALA A 9 16.85 9.26 36.16
CA ALA A 9 16.93 7.91 35.62
C ALA A 9 15.53 7.35 35.27
N ILE A 10 14.51 7.68 36.07
CA ILE A 10 13.12 7.24 35.84
C ILE A 10 12.48 7.97 34.64
N ALA A 11 12.83 9.24 34.42
CA ALA A 11 12.29 10.05 33.32
C ALA A 11 12.83 9.66 31.93
N CYS A 12 14.03 9.08 31.86
CA CYS A 12 14.67 8.72 30.58
C CYS A 12 14.16 7.38 30.01
N PHE A 13 13.68 6.49 30.87
CA PHE A 13 13.19 5.15 30.50
C PHE A 13 11.99 5.15 29.52
N PRO A 14 10.92 5.97 29.70
CA PRO A 14 9.82 6.00 28.75
C PRO A 14 10.20 6.61 27.39
N LEU A 15 11.19 7.52 27.37
CA LEU A 15 11.67 8.15 26.14
C LEU A 15 12.38 7.14 25.22
N LEU A 16 13.14 6.21 25.79
CA LEU A 16 13.82 5.14 25.05
C LEU A 16 12.83 4.08 24.53
N LEU A 17 11.76 3.79 25.28
CA LEU A 17 10.69 2.88 24.84
C LEU A 17 9.88 3.43 23.66
N MET A 18 9.69 4.75 23.57
CA MET A 18 9.00 5.39 22.44
C MET A 18 9.79 5.32 21.13
N LEU A 19 11.12 5.22 21.15
CA LEU A 19 11.96 5.07 19.95
C LEU A 19 12.10 3.62 19.47
N ALA A 20 11.75 2.62 20.28
CA ALA A 20 11.84 1.20 19.93
C ALA A 20 10.64 0.70 19.09
N GLY A 21 9.68 1.57 18.77
CA GLY A 21 8.54 1.29 17.90
C GLY A 21 8.82 1.49 16.41
N CYS A 22 10.00 1.08 15.90
CA CYS A 22 10.18 0.98 14.46
C CYS A 22 9.35 -0.22 13.98
N ALA A 23 8.15 0.06 13.45
CA ALA A 23 7.31 -0.95 12.83
C ALA A 23 8.14 -1.65 11.73
N PRO A 24 8.41 -2.97 11.84
CA PRO A 24 9.08 -3.68 10.76
C PRO A 24 8.14 -3.63 9.55
N MET A 25 8.55 -2.88 8.53
CA MET A 25 7.90 -2.90 7.23
C MET A 25 8.13 -4.29 6.66
N HIS A 26 7.13 -5.15 6.81
CA HIS A 26 7.16 -6.48 6.22
C HIS A 26 7.13 -6.28 4.72
N GLU A 27 8.27 -6.51 4.06
CA GLU A 27 8.33 -6.76 2.62
C GLU A 27 7.50 -8.03 2.37
N THR A 28 6.19 -7.87 2.23
CA THR A 28 5.28 -8.89 1.68
C THR A 28 5.53 -9.02 0.18
N ARG A 29 6.79 -9.20 -0.24
CA ARG A 29 7.08 -9.97 -1.43
C ARG A 29 6.84 -11.43 -1.08
N GLN A 30 5.56 -11.78 -0.91
CA GLN A 30 5.16 -13.15 -1.08
C GLN A 30 5.56 -13.48 -2.51
N ALA A 31 6.56 -14.37 -2.68
CA ALA A 31 6.98 -14.79 -4.00
C ALA A 31 5.72 -15.32 -4.69
N LEU A 32 5.20 -14.57 -5.68
CA LEU A 32 4.06 -15.03 -6.45
C LEU A 32 4.49 -16.35 -7.08
N SER A 33 3.87 -17.42 -6.64
CA SER A 33 3.93 -18.70 -7.32
C SER A 33 3.60 -18.42 -8.79
N GLN A 34 4.51 -18.76 -9.70
CA GLN A 34 4.24 -18.65 -11.12
C GLN A 34 3.05 -19.56 -11.45
N GLN A 35 1.87 -18.94 -11.58
CA GLN A 35 0.68 -19.64 -12.02
C GLN A 35 0.83 -19.97 -13.49
N THR A 36 0.73 -21.26 -13.81
CA THR A 36 0.57 -21.72 -15.19
C THR A 36 -0.62 -20.96 -15.80
N PRO A 37 -0.46 -20.36 -16.99
CA PRO A 37 -1.55 -19.68 -17.66
C PRO A 37 -2.76 -20.62 -17.74
N ALA A 38 -3.95 -20.11 -17.40
CA ALA A 38 -5.16 -20.90 -17.51
C ALA A 38 -5.30 -21.40 -18.96
N ALA A 39 -5.32 -22.74 -19.14
CA ALA A 39 -5.41 -23.35 -20.46
C ALA A 39 -6.73 -23.00 -21.18
N GLN A 40 -7.74 -22.57 -20.43
CA GLN A 40 -9.02 -22.09 -20.93
C GLN A 40 -9.41 -20.84 -20.15
N VAL A 41 -9.44 -19.71 -20.84
CA VAL A 41 -9.99 -18.45 -20.33
C VAL A 41 -11.36 -18.30 -20.98
N ASP A 42 -12.39 -18.04 -20.17
CA ASP A 42 -13.72 -17.75 -20.69
C ASP A 42 -13.63 -16.46 -21.51
N THR A 43 -13.87 -16.57 -22.83
CA THR A 43 -13.76 -15.44 -23.76
C THR A 43 -15.02 -14.57 -23.74
N ALA A 44 -16.07 -15.02 -23.05
CA ALA A 44 -17.28 -14.25 -22.86
C ALA A 44 -17.02 -13.13 -21.85
N LEU A 45 -17.05 -11.89 -22.32
CA LEU A 45 -16.98 -10.75 -21.42
C LEU A 45 -18.21 -10.75 -20.49
N PRO A 46 -18.03 -10.45 -19.19
CA PRO A 46 -19.14 -10.26 -18.28
C PRO A 46 -20.07 -9.17 -18.82
N THR A 47 -21.36 -9.27 -18.51
CA THR A 47 -22.38 -8.36 -19.08
C THR A 47 -22.08 -6.89 -18.77
N ALA A 48 -21.41 -6.61 -17.66
CA ALA A 48 -20.92 -5.28 -17.26
C ALA A 48 -19.89 -4.67 -18.25
N LEU A 49 -19.13 -5.49 -18.96
CA LEU A 49 -18.12 -5.07 -19.95
C LEU A 49 -18.63 -5.16 -21.40
N LYS A 50 -19.92 -5.37 -21.63
CA LYS A 50 -20.50 -5.39 -22.99
C LYS A 50 -20.25 -4.10 -23.76
N ASN A 51 -20.15 -2.97 -23.05
CA ASN A 51 -19.89 -1.66 -23.65
C ASN A 51 -18.40 -1.35 -23.77
N GLY A 52 -17.53 -2.33 -23.52
CA GLY A 52 -16.09 -2.18 -23.52
C GLY A 52 -15.51 -1.97 -22.13
N TRP A 53 -14.20 -1.75 -22.09
CA TRP A 53 -13.50 -1.36 -20.88
C TRP A 53 -13.84 0.08 -20.51
N PRO A 54 -14.03 0.39 -19.22
CA PRO A 54 -14.25 1.75 -18.77
C PRO A 54 -12.99 2.61 -18.95
N ASP A 55 -13.14 3.93 -18.85
CA ASP A 55 -12.03 4.87 -19.01
C ASP A 55 -10.91 4.63 -18.00
N SER A 56 -9.70 5.06 -18.37
CA SER A 56 -8.53 5.12 -17.50
C SER A 56 -8.81 5.75 -16.12
N GLN A 57 -9.72 6.72 -16.04
CA GLN A 57 -10.14 7.39 -14.81
C GLN A 57 -11.61 7.13 -14.46
N TRP A 58 -12.07 5.89 -14.65
CA TRP A 58 -13.44 5.44 -14.37
C TRP A 58 -13.98 5.85 -12.99
N TRP A 59 -13.10 5.99 -11.99
CA TRP A 59 -13.50 6.35 -10.62
C TRP A 59 -14.06 7.77 -10.50
N LEU A 60 -13.82 8.65 -11.48
CA LEU A 60 -14.34 10.01 -11.47
C LEU A 60 -15.87 10.07 -11.61
N GLU A 61 -16.49 9.05 -12.21
CA GLU A 61 -17.95 8.95 -12.35
C GLU A 61 -18.66 8.82 -10.99
N TYR A 62 -17.94 8.40 -9.95
CA TYR A 62 -18.49 8.31 -8.59
C TYR A 62 -18.60 9.67 -7.89
N HIS A 63 -18.02 10.73 -8.47
CA HIS A 63 -18.03 12.09 -7.90
C HIS A 63 -17.55 12.18 -6.44
N ASP A 64 -16.67 11.26 -6.04
CA ASP A 64 -16.10 11.19 -4.70
C ASP A 64 -14.68 11.78 -4.68
N ASN A 65 -14.55 12.93 -4.02
CA ASN A 65 -13.27 13.63 -3.87
C ASN A 65 -12.29 12.88 -2.97
N GLN A 66 -12.79 12.14 -1.97
CA GLN A 66 -11.95 11.31 -1.11
C GLN A 66 -11.36 10.15 -1.92
N LEU A 67 -12.21 9.43 -2.66
CA LEU A 67 -11.79 8.33 -3.53
C LEU A 67 -10.72 8.80 -4.54
N THR A 68 -10.98 9.92 -5.19
CA THR A 68 -10.06 10.51 -6.17
C THR A 68 -8.71 10.83 -5.52
N SER A 69 -8.72 11.39 -4.31
CA SER A 69 -7.50 11.71 -3.57
C SER A 69 -6.70 10.46 -3.19
N LEU A 70 -7.39 9.39 -2.78
CA LEU A 70 -6.77 8.11 -2.43
C LEU A 70 -6.11 7.46 -3.65
N ILE A 71 -6.80 7.41 -4.78
CA ILE A 71 -6.25 6.82 -6.02
C ILE A 71 -5.04 7.61 -6.50
N ASN A 72 -5.14 8.95 -6.51
CA ASN A 72 -4.02 9.80 -6.90
C ASN A 72 -2.79 9.61 -5.99
N ASN A 73 -3.00 9.45 -4.68
CA ASN A 73 -1.92 9.19 -3.74
C ASN A 73 -1.31 7.80 -3.98
N ALA A 74 -2.14 6.77 -4.19
CA ALA A 74 -1.68 5.41 -4.46
C ALA A 74 -0.83 5.35 -5.74
N LEU A 75 -1.29 5.96 -6.83
CA LEU A 75 -0.55 5.99 -8.10
C LEU A 75 0.79 6.74 -7.99
N GLN A 76 0.85 7.85 -7.25
CA GLN A 76 2.10 8.60 -7.06
C GLN A 76 3.12 7.85 -6.21
N ASN A 77 2.66 7.04 -5.27
CA ASN A 77 3.52 6.34 -4.31
C ASN A 77 3.60 4.83 -4.61
N ALA A 78 3.37 4.42 -5.86
CA ALA A 78 3.39 3.02 -6.31
C ALA A 78 4.80 2.63 -6.84
N PRO A 79 5.69 2.02 -6.01
CA PRO A 79 7.03 1.63 -6.45
C PRO A 79 7.02 0.51 -7.50
N ASP A 80 5.99 -0.32 -7.52
CA ASP A 80 5.77 -1.36 -8.52
C ASP A 80 5.48 -0.78 -9.91
N MET A 81 4.73 0.32 -9.99
CA MET A 81 4.54 1.05 -11.26
C MET A 81 5.84 1.63 -11.79
N GLN A 82 6.68 2.18 -10.91
CA GLN A 82 8.02 2.66 -11.29
C GLN A 82 8.90 1.54 -11.85
N VAL A 83 8.80 0.32 -11.30
CA VAL A 83 9.51 -0.86 -11.82
C VAL A 83 8.92 -1.33 -13.15
N ALA A 84 7.60 -1.26 -13.34
CA ALA A 84 6.95 -1.62 -14.59
C ALA A 84 7.36 -0.67 -15.73
N GLU A 85 7.45 0.64 -15.46
CA GLU A 85 7.91 1.65 -16.42
C GLU A 85 9.36 1.43 -16.90
N GLN A 86 10.19 0.76 -16.10
CA GLN A 86 11.56 0.42 -16.51
C GLN A 86 11.63 -0.81 -17.43
N ARG A 87 10.51 -1.52 -17.64
CA ARG A 87 10.46 -2.78 -18.40
C ARG A 87 9.72 -2.68 -19.74
N ILE A 88 9.19 -1.51 -20.08
CA ILE A 88 8.54 -1.21 -21.37
C ILE A 88 9.54 -0.79 -22.44
#